data_AF-A0A7Y4VS99-F1
#
_entry.id   AF-A0A7Y4VS99-F1
#
_cell.length_a   1.000
_cell.length_b   1.000
_cell.length_c   1.000
_cell.angle_alpha   90.00
_cell.angle_beta   90.00
_cell.angle_gamma   90.00
#
_symmetry.space_group_name_H-M   'P 1'
#
loop_
_entity.id
_entity.type
_entity.pdbx_description
1 polymer ?
#
loop_
_entity_poly.entity_id
_entity_poly.type
_entity_poly.pdbx_seq_one_letter_code
_entity_poly.pdbx_strand_id
1 'polypeptide(L)'
;SCIDLRKGNTALRRGEYKRIHADGDVMAFSRTYKETNLTVAFNVGTEERSFELHLNKKPKVLFGSPVISGNRITIPPRSGVVIK
;
A
#
# COMPACT_ATOMS: atom_id res chain seq x y z
N SER A 1 13.68 -8.31 2.97
CA SER A 1 12.74 -9.26 2.32
C SER A 1 11.30 -8.99 2.77
N CYS A 2 10.28 -9.62 2.16
CA CYS A 2 8.89 -9.53 2.65
C CYS A 2 8.71 -10.13 4.06
N ILE A 3 9.56 -11.10 4.43
CA ILE A 3 9.56 -11.69 5.77
C ILE A 3 9.98 -10.63 6.80
N ASP A 4 11.04 -9.88 6.53
CA ASP A 4 11.53 -8.83 7.42
C ASP A 4 10.51 -7.70 7.56
N LEU A 5 9.87 -7.32 6.44
CA LEU A 5 8.79 -6.33 6.43
C LEU A 5 7.65 -6.76 7.36
N ARG A 6 7.19 -8.02 7.26
CA ARG A 6 6.14 -8.59 8.12
C ARG A 6 6.59 -8.68 9.58
N LYS A 7 7.86 -9.02 9.84
CA LYS A 7 8.40 -9.13 11.20
C LYS A 7 8.54 -7.76 11.88
N GLY A 8 8.96 -6.74 11.14
CA GLY A 8 9.14 -5.38 11.62
C GLY A 8 7.85 -4.58 11.79
N ASN A 9 6.74 -4.98 11.15
CA ASN A 9 5.47 -4.24 11.17
C ASN A 9 4.32 -5.09 11.72
N THR A 10 4.01 -4.92 13.00
CA THR A 10 2.95 -5.69 13.68
C THR A 10 1.56 -5.55 13.05
N ALA A 11 1.25 -4.39 12.45
CA ALA A 11 -0.01 -4.19 11.71
C ALA A 11 -0.18 -5.17 10.54
N LEU A 12 0.90 -5.61 9.87
CA LEU A 12 0.80 -6.63 8.81
C LEU A 12 0.45 -8.03 9.34
N ARG A 13 0.66 -8.27 10.64
CA ARG A 13 0.38 -9.55 11.29
C ARG A 13 -0.97 -9.57 12.01
N ARG A 14 -1.28 -8.49 12.73
CA ARG A 14 -2.42 -8.41 13.67
C ARG A 14 -3.41 -7.30 13.33
N GLY A 15 -3.14 -6.49 12.31
CA GLY A 15 -3.99 -5.37 11.96
C GLY A 15 -5.28 -5.81 11.30
N GLU A 16 -6.35 -5.11 11.63
CA GLU A 16 -7.64 -5.17 10.97
C GLU A 16 -7.46 -4.89 9.48
N TYR A 17 -8.19 -5.63 8.66
CA TYR A 17 -8.21 -5.46 7.22
C TYR A 17 -9.40 -4.58 6.80
N LYS A 18 -9.15 -3.57 5.97
CA LYS A 18 -10.21 -2.80 5.31
C LYS A 18 -9.84 -2.50 3.87
N ARG A 19 -10.72 -2.87 2.93
CA ARG A 19 -10.54 -2.52 1.51
C ARG A 19 -10.65 -1.00 1.32
N ILE A 20 -9.68 -0.41 0.64
CA ILE A 20 -9.65 1.03 0.32
C ILE A 20 -10.05 1.23 -1.14
N HIS A 21 -9.45 0.45 -2.03
CA HIS A 21 -9.64 0.59 -3.48
C HIS A 21 -9.57 -0.80 -4.12
N ALA A 22 -10.44 -1.05 -5.08
CA ALA A 22 -10.38 -2.23 -5.92
C ALA A 22 -11.03 -1.85 -7.24
N ASP A 23 -10.20 -1.57 -8.24
CA ASP A 23 -10.64 -1.18 -9.57
C ASP A 23 -9.64 -1.68 -10.61
N GLY A 24 -10.17 -2.28 -11.68
CA GLY A 24 -9.39 -2.97 -12.71
C GLY A 24 -8.34 -3.90 -12.11
N ASP A 25 -7.07 -3.59 -12.41
CA ASP A 25 -5.90 -4.38 -11.99
C ASP A 25 -5.29 -3.93 -10.65
N VAL A 26 -5.90 -2.96 -9.96
CA VAL A 26 -5.39 -2.42 -8.70
C VAL A 26 -6.25 -2.84 -7.53
N MET A 27 -5.60 -3.41 -6.52
CA MET A 27 -6.22 -3.69 -5.22
C MET A 27 -5.42 -3.02 -4.10
N ALA A 28 -6.07 -2.16 -3.32
CA ALA A 28 -5.50 -1.52 -2.15
C ALA A 28 -6.36 -1.73 -0.89
N PHE A 29 -5.71 -1.97 0.24
CA PHE A 29 -6.35 -2.16 1.54
C PHE A 29 -5.48 -1.63 2.66
N SER A 30 -6.11 -1.22 3.76
CA SER A 30 -5.40 -0.87 4.99
C SER A 30 -5.22 -2.08 5.89
N ARG A 31 -4.12 -2.03 6.65
CA ARG A 31 -3.85 -2.86 7.82
C ARG A 31 -3.65 -1.95 9.01
N THR A 32 -4.61 -1.92 9.93
CA THR A 32 -4.60 -0.99 11.07
C THR A 32 -4.48 -1.75 12.38
N TYR A 33 -3.49 -1.40 13.20
CA TYR A 33 -3.28 -1.98 14.52
C TYR A 33 -2.77 -0.93 15.50
N LYS A 34 -3.56 -0.63 16.54
CA LYS A 34 -3.31 0.50 17.47
C LYS A 34 -3.12 1.79 16.65
N GLU A 35 -2.06 2.54 16.91
CA GLU A 35 -1.74 3.80 16.21
C GLU A 35 -1.06 3.59 14.85
N THR A 36 -0.81 2.35 14.42
CA THR A 36 -0.19 2.07 13.13
C THR A 36 -1.25 1.79 12.09
N ASN A 37 -1.30 2.64 11.07
CA ASN A 37 -2.07 2.42 9.85
C ASN A 37 -1.08 2.20 8.68
N LEU A 38 -1.25 1.10 7.96
CA LEU A 38 -0.48 0.80 6.76
C LEU A 38 -1.44 0.68 5.58
N THR A 39 -1.08 1.22 4.43
CA THR A 39 -1.76 0.91 3.17
C THR A 39 -0.90 -0.06 2.36
N VAL A 40 -1.52 -1.14 1.93
CA VAL A 40 -0.94 -2.13 1.03
C VAL A 40 -1.67 -2.04 -0.29
N ALA A 41 -0.95 -1.98 -1.40
CA ALA A 41 -1.55 -1.96 -2.71
C ALA A 41 -0.79 -2.84 -3.69
N PHE A 42 -1.53 -3.49 -4.58
CA PHE A 42 -1.01 -4.37 -5.62
C PHE A 42 -1.54 -3.91 -6.97
N ASN A 43 -0.64 -3.88 -7.96
CA ASN A 43 -0.99 -3.80 -9.36
C ASN A 43 -0.72 -5.17 -9.99
N VAL A 44 -1.78 -5.91 -10.28
CA VAL A 44 -1.69 -7.22 -10.94
C VAL A 44 -1.63 -7.09 -12.47
N GLY A 45 -1.74 -5.88 -13.01
CA GLY A 45 -1.76 -5.60 -14.44
C GLY A 45 -0.38 -5.59 -15.07
N THR A 46 -0.36 -5.49 -16.40
CA THR A 46 0.87 -5.39 -17.21
C THR A 46 1.29 -3.95 -17.50
N GLU A 47 0.46 -2.98 -17.12
CA GLU A 47 0.72 -1.55 -17.28
C GLU A 47 0.82 -0.85 -15.92
N GLU A 48 1.39 0.35 -15.88
CA GLU A 48 1.33 1.19 -14.70
C GLU A 48 -0.12 1.59 -14.40
N ARG A 49 -0.47 1.58 -13.12
CA ARG A 49 -1.80 2.01 -12.68
C ARG A 49 -1.68 3.01 -11.55
N SER A 50 -2.53 4.03 -11.58
CA SER A 50 -2.65 5.01 -10.52
C SER A 50 -3.95 4.86 -9.78
N PHE A 51 -3.94 5.14 -8.48
CA PHE A 51 -5.15 5.31 -7.68
C PHE A 51 -4.97 6.50 -6.73
N GLU A 52 -6.09 7.04 -6.26
CA GLU A 52 -6.09 8.12 -5.28
C GLU A 52 -6.20 7.57 -3.87
N LEU A 53 -5.38 8.13 -2.98
CA LEU A 53 -5.39 7.86 -1.56
C LEU A 53 -5.33 9.18 -0.80
N HIS A 54 -6.36 9.43 0.01
CA HIS A 54 -6.38 10.59 0.90
C HIS A 54 -5.35 10.41 2.01
N LEU A 55 -4.22 11.09 1.87
CA LEU A 55 -3.10 11.02 2.80
C LEU A 55 -3.05 12.31 3.63
N ASN A 56 -3.37 12.21 4.92
CA ASN A 56 -3.29 13.35 5.83
C ASN A 56 -1.83 13.77 6.14
N LYS A 57 -0.86 12.91 5.84
CA LYS A 57 0.58 13.11 6.09
C LYS A 57 1.39 12.54 4.94
N LYS A 58 2.62 13.03 4.77
CA LYS A 58 3.55 12.51 3.77
C LYS A 58 3.81 11.02 4.05
N PRO A 59 3.50 10.11 3.12
CA PRO A 59 3.61 8.68 3.34
C PRO A 59 5.08 8.25 3.36
N LYS A 60 5.41 7.31 4.23
CA LYS A 60 6.71 6.61 4.23
C LYS A 60 6.56 5.30 3.47
N VAL A 61 7.33 5.14 2.39
CA VAL A 61 7.41 3.86 1.66
C VAL A 61 8.18 2.85 2.51
N LEU A 62 7.56 1.72 2.81
CA LEU A 62 8.17 0.59 3.51
C LEU A 62 8.57 -0.54 2.56
N PHE A 63 7.91 -0.64 1.41
CA PHE A 63 8.19 -1.67 0.41
C PHE A 63 7.73 -1.23 -0.99
N GLY A 64 8.45 -1.69 -2.01
CA GLY A 64 8.20 -1.38 -3.41
C GLY A 64 8.72 0.00 -3.81
N SER A 65 8.41 0.40 -5.04
CA SER A 65 8.86 1.65 -5.65
C SER A 65 7.70 2.43 -6.29
N PRO A 66 6.69 2.86 -5.51
CA PRO A 66 5.62 3.69 -6.05
C PRO A 66 6.13 5.08 -6.41
N VAL A 67 5.49 5.72 -7.39
CA VAL A 67 5.60 7.16 -7.60
C VAL A 67 4.44 7.84 -6.88
N ILE A 68 4.75 8.75 -5.96
CA ILE A 68 3.75 9.45 -5.13
C ILE A 68 3.76 10.93 -5.50
N SER A 69 2.63 11.42 -6.02
CA SER A 69 2.42 12.83 -6.36
C SER A 69 1.14 13.33 -5.70
N GLY A 70 1.28 14.06 -4.59
CA GLY A 70 0.14 14.46 -3.76
C GLY A 70 -0.62 13.24 -3.21
N ASN A 71 -1.91 13.14 -3.55
CA ASN A 71 -2.77 12.02 -3.20
C ASN A 71 -2.76 10.89 -4.24
N ARG A 72 -2.06 11.06 -5.36
CA ARG A 72 -1.99 10.07 -6.43
C ARG A 72 -0.81 9.14 -6.22
N ILE A 73 -1.07 7.84 -6.20
CA ILE A 73 -0.07 6.79 -6.09
C ILE A 73 -0.07 5.98 -7.38
N THR A 74 1.07 5.94 -8.07
CA THR A 74 1.28 5.10 -9.25
C THR A 74 2.12 3.89 -8.87
N ILE A 75 1.64 2.70 -9.24
CA ILE A 75 2.26 1.41 -8.96
C ILE A 75 2.76 0.80 -10.28
N PRO A 76 4.04 0.38 -10.37
CA PRO A 76 4.56 -0.35 -11.52
C PRO A 76 3.77 -1.63 -11.84
N PRO A 77 3.79 -2.12 -13.08
CA PRO A 77 3.14 -3.37 -13.44
C PRO A 77 3.65 -4.55 -12.60
N ARG A 78 2.77 -5.51 -12.33
CA ARG A 78 3.08 -6.75 -11.58
C ARG A 78 3.82 -6.51 -10.25
N SER A 79 3.48 -5.44 -9.54
CA SER A 79 4.20 -5.04 -8.33
C SER A 79 3.28 -4.74 -7.15
N GLY A 80 3.87 -4.75 -5.95
CA GLY A 80 3.18 -4.46 -4.70
C GLY A 80 3.93 -3.40 -3.90
N VAL A 81 3.19 -2.56 -3.19
CA VAL A 81 3.72 -1.46 -2.39
C VAL A 81 3.11 -1.48 -1.00
N VAL A 82 3.92 -1.08 -0.01
CA VAL A 82 3.46 -0.88 1.37
C VAL A 82 3.91 0.49 1.82
N ILE A 83 2.96 1.30 2.26
CA ILE A 83 3.19 2.66 2.73
C ILE A 83 2.57 2.87 4.12
N LYS A 84 3.19 3.75 4.91
CA LYS A 84 2.78 4.14 6.26
C LYS A 84 2.48 5.64 6.31
#